data_AF-A0A1W9SXE8-F1
#
_entry.id   AF-A0A1W9SXE8-F1
#
_cell.length_a   1.000
_cell.length_b   1.000
_cell.length_c   1.000
_cell.angle_alpha   90.00
_cell.angle_beta   90.00
_cell.angle_gamma   90.00
#
_symmetry.space_group_name_H-M   'P 1'
#
loop_
_entity.id
_entity.type
_entity.pdbx_description
1 polymer ?
#
loop_
_entity_poly.entity_id
_entity_poly.type
_entity_poly.pdbx_seq_one_letter_code
_entity_poly.pdbx_strand_id
1 'polypeptide(L)'
;MQTKSINPEEFELDVYGFSINIVSFVKTLEKSGKTNETINKLVIVSNGFYSDFTNIIEAETKHDKENYINESIKKAKLCLGMLESINLENGLLNEKVDLIIEVAGLIKKIERL
;
A
#
# COMPACT_ATOMS: atom_id res chain seq x y z
N MET A 1 -0.45 -29.11 6.23
CA MET A 1 0.04 -27.91 5.52
C MET A 1 0.87 -27.12 6.52
N GLN A 2 2.17 -26.94 6.27
CA GLN A 2 2.98 -26.04 7.08
C GLN A 2 2.61 -24.61 6.70
N THR A 3 2.02 -23.86 7.63
CA THR A 3 1.96 -22.40 7.54
C THR A 3 3.40 -21.92 7.63
N LYS A 4 3.96 -21.46 6.50
CA LYS A 4 5.22 -20.71 6.55
C LYS A 4 4.92 -19.46 7.38
N SER A 5 5.49 -19.40 8.58
CA SER A 5 5.62 -18.15 9.34
C SER A 5 6.27 -17.14 8.39
N ILE A 6 5.56 -16.03 8.16
CA ILE A 6 6.08 -14.94 7.35
C ILE A 6 7.24 -14.33 8.12
N ASN A 7 8.39 -14.15 7.46
CA ASN A 7 9.51 -13.43 8.06
C ASN A 7 9.07 -11.96 8.23
N PRO A 8 9.04 -11.41 9.46
CA PRO A 8 8.67 -10.01 9.69
C PRO A 8 9.46 -9.02 8.84
N GLU A 9 10.75 -9.28 8.59
CA GLU A 9 11.61 -8.42 7.77
C GLU A 9 11.22 -8.44 6.30
N GLU A 10 10.82 -9.61 5.76
CA GLU A 10 10.33 -9.74 4.39
C GLU A 10 9.00 -8.99 4.22
N PHE A 11 8.15 -9.06 5.24
CA PHE A 11 6.89 -8.35 5.26
C PHE A 11 7.06 -6.83 5.34
N GLU A 12 7.98 -6.35 6.18
CA GLU A 12 8.35 -4.93 6.26
C GLU A 12 8.85 -4.41 4.90
N LEU A 13 9.66 -5.20 4.17
CA LEU A 13 10.12 -4.85 2.82
C LEU A 13 8.99 -4.83 1.79
N ASP A 14 8.01 -5.73 1.87
CA ASP A 14 6.83 -5.70 1.00
C ASP A 14 5.99 -4.44 1.24
N VAL A 15 5.77 -4.07 2.51
CA VAL A 15 5.07 -2.82 2.89
C VAL A 15 5.85 -1.62 2.35
N TYR A 16 7.17 -1.61 2.51
CA TYR A 16 8.03 -0.55 1.99
C TYR A 16 7.91 -0.40 0.46
N GLY A 17 8.07 -1.50 -0.27
CA GLY A 17 7.99 -1.53 -1.73
C GLY A 17 6.66 -0.96 -2.22
N PHE A 18 5.57 -1.46 -1.65
CA PHE A 18 4.24 -0.99 -2.01
C PHE A 18 4.05 0.50 -1.68
N SER A 19 4.54 0.96 -0.52
CA SER A 19 4.47 2.37 -0.12
C SER A 19 5.12 3.32 -1.12
N ILE A 20 6.28 2.93 -1.66
CA ILE A 20 7.01 3.70 -2.66
C ILE A 20 6.26 3.69 -3.98
N ASN A 21 5.83 2.49 -4.42
CA ASN A 21 5.19 2.31 -5.71
C ASN A 21 3.88 3.10 -5.79
N ILE A 22 3.05 3.07 -4.73
CA ILE A 22 1.79 3.80 -4.71
C ILE A 22 2.00 5.32 -4.67
N VAL A 23 2.98 5.83 -3.92
CA VAL A 23 3.32 7.25 -3.90
C VAL A 23 3.85 7.71 -5.27
N SER A 24 4.69 6.89 -5.91
CA SER A 24 5.23 7.18 -7.24
C SER A 24 4.12 7.28 -8.28
N PHE A 25 3.22 6.31 -8.30
CA PHE A 25 2.08 6.28 -9.20
C PHE A 25 1.14 7.46 -9.01
N VAL A 26 0.83 7.82 -7.76
CA VAL A 26 0.02 9.01 -7.46
C VAL A 26 0.67 10.27 -8.01
N LYS A 27 1.97 10.47 -7.81
CA LYS A 27 2.71 11.62 -8.38
C LYS A 27 2.64 11.63 -9.90
N THR A 28 2.65 10.47 -10.55
CA THR A 28 2.46 10.36 -12.00
C THR A 28 1.04 10.76 -12.41
N LEU A 29 0.01 10.33 -11.66
CA LEU A 29 -1.37 10.75 -11.90
C LEU A 29 -1.52 12.27 -11.80
N GLU A 30 -0.99 12.89 -10.74
CA GLU A 30 -1.00 14.34 -10.54
C GLU A 30 -0.31 15.08 -11.69
N LYS A 31 0.88 14.63 -12.10
CA LYS A 31 1.63 15.20 -13.23
C LYS A 31 0.91 15.05 -14.57
N SER A 32 0.14 13.98 -14.74
CA SER A 32 -0.66 13.75 -15.95
C SER A 32 -1.93 14.61 -16.02
N GLY A 33 -2.22 15.41 -14.98
CA GLY A 33 -3.44 16.21 -14.87
C GLY A 33 -4.71 15.39 -14.63
N LYS A 34 -4.58 14.06 -14.43
CA LYS A 34 -5.68 13.19 -14.03
C LYS A 34 -5.87 13.34 -12.53
N THR A 35 -6.67 14.32 -12.13
CA THR A 35 -7.09 14.51 -10.74
C THR A 35 -8.61 14.44 -10.65
N ASN A 36 -9.09 13.77 -9.61
CA ASN A 36 -10.48 13.75 -9.18
C ASN A 36 -10.50 13.50 -7.67
N GLU A 37 -11.69 13.50 -7.08
CA GLU A 37 -11.83 13.30 -5.63
C GLU A 37 -11.19 11.98 -5.15
N THR A 38 -11.34 10.89 -5.90
CA THR A 38 -10.73 9.59 -5.60
C THR A 38 -9.20 9.65 -5.64
N ILE A 39 -8.62 10.30 -6.65
CA ILE A 39 -7.16 10.44 -6.78
C ILE A 39 -6.61 11.30 -5.65
N ASN A 40 -7.28 12.40 -5.28
CA ASN A 40 -6.87 13.22 -4.14
C ASN A 40 -6.93 12.44 -2.81
N LYS A 41 -7.93 11.58 -2.63
CA LYS A 41 -7.97 10.65 -1.48
C LYS A 41 -6.82 9.64 -1.54
N LEU A 42 -6.50 9.11 -2.72
CA LEU A 42 -5.38 8.18 -2.90
C LEU A 42 -4.04 8.84 -2.57
N VAL A 43 -3.85 10.13 -2.85
CA VAL A 43 -2.68 10.92 -2.41
C VAL A 43 -2.56 10.93 -0.89
N ILE A 44 -3.65 11.25 -0.20
CA ILE A 44 -3.66 11.32 1.26
C ILE A 44 -3.35 9.94 1.87
N VAL A 45 -3.99 8.89 1.36
CA VAL A 45 -3.81 7.52 1.86
C VAL A 45 -2.39 7.01 1.56
N SER A 46 -1.86 7.23 0.37
CA SER A 46 -0.50 6.79 -0.02
C SER A 46 0.59 7.46 0.82
N ASN A 47 0.48 8.77 1.08
CA ASN A 47 1.40 9.47 1.98
C ASN A 47 1.28 8.96 3.43
N GLY A 48 0.05 8.70 3.89
CA GLY A 48 -0.18 8.10 5.20
C GLY A 48 0.40 6.69 5.32
N PHE A 49 0.37 5.91 4.23
CA PHE A 49 0.95 4.57 4.17
C PHE A 49 2.48 4.61 4.32
N TYR A 50 3.15 5.55 3.64
CA TYR A 50 4.60 5.76 3.81
C TYR A 50 4.96 6.17 5.25
N SER A 51 4.14 7.01 5.88
CA SER A 51 4.36 7.41 7.28
C SER A 51 4.20 6.24 8.26
N ASP A 52 3.18 5.38 8.08
CA ASP A 52 2.98 4.22 8.94
C ASP A 52 4.16 3.26 8.86
N PHE A 53 4.71 3.05 7.66
CA PHE A 53 5.90 2.21 7.47
C PHE A 53 7.09 2.71 8.30
N THR A 54 7.39 4.01 8.25
CA THR A 54 8.45 4.59 9.09
C THR A 54 8.21 4.30 10.57
N ASN A 55 6.96 4.42 11.01
CA ASN A 55 6.59 4.11 12.40
C ASN A 55 6.75 2.62 12.74
N ILE A 56 6.52 1.68 11.80
CA ILE A 56 6.78 0.24 12.01
C ILE A 56 8.27 0.00 12.29
N ILE A 57 9.16 0.65 11.54
CA ILE A 57 10.61 0.54 11.72
C ILE A 57 11.05 1.11 13.07
N GLU A 58 10.52 2.28 13.43
CA GLU A 58 10.91 3.01 14.64
C GLU A 58 10.28 2.44 15.92
N ALA A 59 9.25 1.62 15.81
CA ALA A 59 8.56 1.04 16.95
C ALA A 59 9.44 0.11 17.79
N GLU A 60 9.62 0.46 19.07
CA GLU A 60 10.44 -0.30 20.02
C GLU A 60 9.70 -1.49 20.65
N THR A 61 8.36 -1.47 20.62
CA THR A 61 7.53 -2.52 21.22
C THR A 61 6.80 -3.36 20.18
N LYS A 62 6.60 -4.64 20.49
CA LYS A 62 5.78 -5.55 19.67
C LYS A 62 4.36 -5.03 19.49
N HIS A 63 3.80 -4.42 20.53
CA HIS A 63 2.44 -3.88 20.52
C HIS A 63 2.30 -2.71 19.53
N ASP A 64 3.27 -1.78 19.54
CA ASP A 64 3.25 -0.64 18.61
C ASP A 64 3.45 -1.10 17.18
N LYS A 65 4.36 -2.05 16.94
CA LYS A 65 4.53 -2.69 15.63
C LYS A 65 3.22 -3.31 15.12
N GLU A 66 2.54 -4.10 15.95
CA GLU A 66 1.25 -4.69 15.59
C GLU A 66 0.19 -3.61 15.27
N ASN A 67 0.15 -2.51 16.02
CA ASN A 67 -0.76 -1.40 15.75
C ASN A 67 -0.47 -0.75 14.38
N TYR A 68 0.79 -0.44 14.08
CA TYR A 68 1.15 0.18 12.79
C TYR A 68 0.97 -0.77 11.60
N ILE A 69 1.20 -2.07 11.78
CA ILE A 69 0.86 -3.08 10.78
C ILE A 69 -0.65 -3.08 10.52
N ASN A 70 -1.47 -3.06 11.58
CA ASN A 70 -2.92 -3.03 11.44
C ASN A 70 -3.43 -1.77 10.72
N GLU A 71 -2.83 -0.61 10.99
CA GLU A 71 -3.12 0.62 10.26
C GLU A 71 -2.69 0.54 8.79
N SER A 72 -1.53 -0.07 8.51
CA SER A 72 -1.06 -0.32 7.15
C SER A 72 -2.02 -1.24 6.39
N ILE A 73 -2.58 -2.29 7.01
CA ILE A 73 -3.62 -3.13 6.38
C ILE A 73 -4.82 -2.30 5.95
N LYS A 74 -5.34 -1.46 6.87
CA LYS A 74 -6.53 -0.65 6.60
C LYS A 74 -6.27 0.28 5.41
N LYS A 75 -5.10 0.93 5.39
CA LYS A 75 -4.70 1.81 4.28
C LYS A 75 -4.46 1.04 2.98
N ALA A 76 -3.87 -0.16 3.02
CA ALA A 76 -3.74 -1.04 1.84
C ALA A 76 -5.11 -1.40 1.24
N LYS A 77 -6.08 -1.79 2.08
CA LYS A 77 -7.45 -2.09 1.66
C LYS A 77 -8.14 -0.87 1.04
N LEU A 78 -7.92 0.32 1.60
CA LEU A 78 -8.40 1.57 1.03
C LEU A 78 -7.75 1.87 -0.33
N CYS A 79 -6.42 1.73 -0.45
CA CYS A 79 -5.71 1.88 -1.72
C CYS A 79 -6.26 0.94 -2.79
N LEU A 80 -6.48 -0.34 -2.46
CA LEU A 80 -7.04 -1.32 -3.39
C LEU A 80 -8.40 -0.87 -3.93
N GLY A 81 -9.35 -0.53 -3.04
CA GLY A 81 -10.68 -0.07 -3.47
C GLY A 81 -10.64 1.21 -4.29
N MET A 82 -9.73 2.13 -3.97
CA MET A 82 -9.53 3.36 -4.77
C MET A 82 -8.96 3.03 -6.15
N LEU A 83 -7.91 2.21 -6.25
CA LEU A 83 -7.29 1.79 -7.51
C LEU A 83 -8.27 1.05 -8.42
N GLU A 84 -9.12 0.19 -7.85
CA GLU A 84 -10.19 -0.50 -8.59
C GLU A 84 -11.20 0.49 -9.18
N SER A 85 -11.51 1.57 -8.46
CA SER A 85 -12.48 2.59 -8.89
C SER A 85 -11.94 3.62 -9.90
N ILE A 86 -10.62 3.77 -10.03
CA ILE A 86 -10.03 4.74 -10.96
C ILE A 86 -10.02 4.15 -12.38
N ASN A 87 -10.71 4.83 -13.31
CA ASN A 87 -10.61 4.54 -14.74
C ASN A 87 -9.42 5.27 -15.36
N LEU A 88 -8.49 4.50 -15.92
CA LEU A 88 -7.32 4.99 -16.64
C LEU A 88 -7.27 4.39 -18.05
N GLU A 89 -6.72 5.15 -18.98
CA GLU A 89 -6.45 4.72 -20.35
C GLU A 89 -4.92 4.64 -20.56
N ASN A 90 -4.47 3.73 -21.43
CA ASN A 90 -3.07 3.59 -21.87
C ASN A 90 -2.08 3.19 -20.74
N GLY A 91 -0.80 3.62 -20.82
CA GLY A 91 0.31 3.12 -20.00
C GLY A 91 0.12 3.14 -18.48
N LEU A 92 -0.73 4.03 -17.95
CA LEU A 92 -1.05 4.09 -16.52
C LEU A 92 -1.99 2.97 -16.08
N LEU A 93 -2.70 2.31 -17.00
CA LEU A 93 -3.53 1.15 -16.71
C LEU A 93 -2.68 -0.04 -16.27
N ASN A 94 -1.54 -0.28 -16.93
CA ASN A 94 -0.64 -1.37 -16.56
C ASN A 94 -0.05 -1.15 -15.17
N GLU A 95 0.48 0.06 -14.91
CA GLU A 95 0.98 0.44 -13.58
C GLU A 95 -0.10 0.28 -12.49
N LYS A 96 -1.34 0.68 -12.79
CA LYS A 96 -2.47 0.48 -11.87
C LYS A 96 -2.73 -1.01 -11.59
N VAL A 97 -2.70 -1.85 -12.62
CA VAL A 97 -2.93 -3.30 -12.49
C VAL A 97 -1.82 -3.95 -11.66
N ASP A 98 -0.56 -3.57 -11.90
CA ASP A 98 0.58 -4.06 -11.12
C ASP A 98 0.43 -3.70 -9.64
N LEU A 99 0.02 -2.46 -9.33
CA LEU A 99 -0.27 -2.02 -7.96
C LEU A 99 -1.43 -2.78 -7.31
N ILE A 100 -2.48 -3.10 -8.08
CA ILE A 100 -3.61 -3.91 -7.59
C ILE A 100 -3.13 -5.32 -7.22
N ILE A 101 -2.27 -5.93 -8.04
CA ILE A 101 -1.70 -7.25 -7.77
C ILE A 101 -0.81 -7.19 -6.52
N GLU A 102 0.05 -6.18 -6.42
CA GLU A 102 0.96 -5.97 -5.30
C GLU A 102 0.20 -5.79 -3.97
N VAL A 103 -0.79 -4.89 -3.92
CA VAL A 103 -1.57 -4.63 -2.70
C VAL A 103 -2.43 -5.83 -2.31
N ALA A 104 -2.99 -6.58 -3.27
CA ALA A 104 -3.72 -7.80 -2.99
C ALA A 104 -2.80 -8.91 -2.45
N GLY A 105 -1.57 -9.00 -2.95
CA GLY A 105 -0.53 -9.88 -2.42
C GLY A 105 -0.17 -9.52 -0.98
N LEU A 106 0.03 -8.23 -0.70
CA LEU A 106 0.32 -7.71 0.63
C LEU A 106 -0.81 -8.06 1.62
N ILE A 107 -2.06 -7.75 1.30
CA ILE A 107 -3.22 -8.05 2.16
C ILE A 107 -3.27 -9.54 2.51
N LYS A 108 -3.08 -10.43 1.52
CA LYS A 108 -3.07 -11.89 1.74
C LYS A 108 -1.92 -12.35 2.64
N LYS A 109 -0.76 -11.68 2.59
CA LYS A 109 0.35 -11.97 3.52
C LYS A 109 -0.05 -11.56 4.93
N ILE A 110 -0.64 -10.38 5.11
CA ILE A 110 -1.00 -9.89 6.44
C ILE A 110 -2.07 -10.74 7.12
N GLU A 111 -3.09 -11.19 6.38
CA GLU A 111 -4.16 -12.04 6.92
C GLU A 111 -3.70 -13.43 7.36
N ARG A 112 -2.42 -13.77 7.18
CA ARG A 112 -1.78 -15.02 7.61
C ARG A 112 -0.85 -14.85 8.82
N LEU A 113 -0.58 -13.62 9.27
CA LEU A 113 0.13 -13.30 10.51
C LEU A 113 -0.78 -13.54 11.72
#